data_AF-A0A2Z6NBN2-F1
#
_entry.id   AF-A0A2Z6NBN2-F1
#
_cell.length_a   1.000
_cell.length_b   1.000
_cell.length_c   1.000
_cell.angle_alpha   90.00
_cell.angle_beta   90.00
_cell.angle_gamma   90.00
#
_symmetry.space_group_name_H-M   'P 1'
#
loop_
_entity.id
_entity.type
_entity.pdbx_description
1 polymer ?
#
loop_
_entity_poly.entity_id
_entity_poly.type
_entity_poly.pdbx_seq_one_letter_code
_entity_poly.pdbx_strand_id
1 'polypeptide(L)'
;MISNAKNWREFHGSRYRGGEEPLKGACAGSLERLHNHVHTWVGNPKQPNREDMGHFYSSGRDPLFYAHHANVDRMWSIWKTLGGKINDPTEYDWLESSFLFYDENKNLVKVKIKDSVDERKLGYVYQDFVVIPWINSKPKPSRRVQSKDDKDKLLAQRPLRKFVDKFPIVLDSGVSTIVKRRKKSRSLKQKEDEEEILLIDGIEFDDNIEVKFDVFVNDDDDKVIGPENTEFAGTFVSLLHAHNHGNNKKKKKKIVTCLTLGLTDLLEDLKADDDDSIVVTLIPRYGDGDFCMCREFYSLIWFYRTEIFFNFFKHPEVLKCSKDIDEDVNEELQYQFEYDYAIGPVGIASSYSWCTRL
;
A
#
# COMPACT_ATOMS: atom_id res chain seq x y z
N MET A 1 -0.96 -7.59 6.33
CA MET A 1 -0.96 -9.07 6.30
C MET A 1 -2.30 -9.70 6.64
N ILE A 2 -3.02 -9.27 7.70
CA ILE A 2 -4.35 -9.83 8.04
C ILE A 2 -5.45 -8.77 7.85
N SER A 3 -5.65 -7.85 8.81
CA SER A 3 -6.81 -6.95 8.81
C SER A 3 -6.85 -5.94 7.65
N ASN A 4 -5.69 -5.52 7.14
CA ASN A 4 -5.57 -4.64 5.97
C ASN A 4 -5.24 -5.41 4.68
N ALA A 5 -5.47 -6.73 4.63
CA ALA A 5 -5.09 -7.56 3.49
C ALA A 5 -6.04 -8.77 3.32
N LYS A 6 -7.35 -8.55 3.46
CA LYS A 6 -8.33 -9.65 3.39
C LYS A 6 -8.59 -10.15 1.99
N ASN A 7 -8.13 -9.40 0.99
CA ASN A 7 -8.25 -9.71 -0.41
C ASN A 7 -7.03 -9.19 -1.20
N TRP A 8 -6.93 -9.63 -2.46
CA TRP A 8 -5.78 -9.30 -3.32
C TRP A 8 -5.63 -7.82 -3.63
N ARG A 9 -6.71 -7.02 -3.67
CA ARG A 9 -6.63 -5.58 -3.95
C ARG A 9 -6.00 -4.84 -2.77
N GLU A 10 -6.34 -5.24 -1.56
CA GLU A 10 -5.73 -4.69 -0.35
C GLU A 10 -4.29 -5.18 -0.15
N PHE A 11 -3.96 -6.39 -0.64
CA PHE A 11 -2.62 -6.94 -0.53
C PHE A 11 -1.66 -6.39 -1.60
N HIS A 12 -1.98 -6.54 -2.88
CA HIS A 12 -1.14 -6.14 -4.02
C HIS A 12 -1.31 -4.67 -4.42
N GLY A 13 -2.43 -4.03 -4.05
CA GLY A 13 -2.75 -2.67 -4.45
C GLY A 13 -3.71 -2.59 -5.64
N SER A 14 -3.84 -1.38 -6.16
CA SER A 14 -4.77 -1.05 -7.24
C SER A 14 -4.30 -1.58 -8.59
N ARG A 15 -5.23 -1.66 -9.54
CA ARG A 15 -4.89 -1.98 -10.93
C ARG A 15 -4.04 -0.86 -11.52
N TYR A 16 -3.08 -1.23 -12.34
CA TYR A 16 -2.29 -0.31 -13.15
C TYR A 16 -2.10 -0.92 -14.54
N ARG A 17 -2.42 -0.17 -15.60
CA ARG A 17 -2.35 -0.63 -16.99
C ARG A 17 -1.53 0.30 -17.87
N GLY A 18 -1.04 -0.24 -18.99
CA GLY A 18 -0.38 0.56 -20.03
C GLY A 18 -1.28 1.70 -20.51
N GLY A 19 -0.74 2.92 -20.54
CA GLY A 19 -1.45 4.15 -20.91
C GLY A 19 -2.15 4.87 -19.75
N GLU A 20 -2.14 4.31 -18.53
CA GLU A 20 -2.60 5.01 -17.33
C GLU A 20 -1.49 5.89 -16.76
N GLU A 21 -1.86 7.05 -16.20
CA GLU A 21 -0.91 7.93 -15.51
C GLU A 21 -0.38 7.25 -14.24
N PRO A 22 0.95 7.23 -14.01
CA PRO A 22 1.53 6.66 -12.81
C PRO A 22 0.88 7.21 -11.54
N LEU A 23 0.55 6.32 -10.60
CA LEU A 23 0.03 6.60 -9.25
C LEU A 23 -1.36 7.27 -9.18
N LYS A 24 -1.88 7.85 -10.27
CA LYS A 24 -3.12 8.63 -10.27
C LYS A 24 -4.33 7.79 -9.87
N GLY A 25 -4.74 7.90 -8.61
CA GLY A 25 -5.84 7.10 -8.05
C GLY A 25 -5.49 5.63 -7.82
N ALA A 26 -4.22 5.26 -7.92
CA ALA A 26 -3.72 3.94 -7.57
C ALA A 26 -3.29 3.93 -6.10
N CYS A 27 -3.89 3.03 -5.32
CA CYS A 27 -3.51 2.83 -3.92
C CYS A 27 -2.49 1.69 -3.83
N ALA A 28 -1.38 1.95 -3.15
CA ALA A 28 -0.37 0.96 -2.80
C ALA A 28 -0.96 -0.19 -1.98
N GLY A 29 -0.40 -1.38 -2.14
CA GLY A 29 -0.77 -2.56 -1.36
C GLY A 29 -0.40 -2.41 0.12
N SER A 30 -1.09 -3.12 1.01
CA SER A 30 -0.86 -3.02 2.44
C SER A 30 0.57 -3.38 2.87
N LEU A 31 1.19 -4.35 2.17
CA LEU A 31 2.57 -4.76 2.41
C LEU A 31 3.58 -3.74 1.89
N GLU A 32 3.35 -3.16 0.73
CA GLU A 32 4.21 -2.13 0.12
C GLU A 32 4.42 -0.94 1.08
N ARG A 33 3.36 -0.52 1.78
CA ARG A 33 3.45 0.56 2.80
C ARG A 33 4.34 0.18 3.98
N LEU A 34 4.26 -1.06 4.46
CA LEU A 34 5.10 -1.55 5.56
C LEU A 34 6.55 -1.73 5.10
N HIS A 35 6.73 -2.16 3.85
CA HIS A 35 8.02 -2.24 3.17
C HIS A 35 8.70 -0.86 3.14
N ASN A 36 7.96 0.21 2.85
CA ASN A 36 8.50 1.57 2.80
C ASN A 36 9.12 2.01 4.13
N HIS A 37 8.59 1.56 5.28
CA HIS A 37 9.21 1.87 6.58
C HIS A 37 10.62 1.35 6.73
N VAL A 38 10.93 0.16 6.21
CA VAL A 38 12.28 -0.43 6.30
C VAL A 38 13.25 0.37 5.45
N HIS A 39 12.85 0.76 4.23
CA HIS A 39 13.62 1.66 3.37
C HIS A 39 13.96 2.98 4.06
N THR A 40 12.95 3.66 4.59
CA THR A 40 13.12 4.91 5.34
C THR A 40 14.03 4.74 6.57
N TRP A 41 13.92 3.62 7.27
CA TRP A 41 14.68 3.37 8.50
C TRP A 41 16.16 3.05 8.24
N VAL A 42 16.46 2.26 7.20
CA VAL A 42 17.84 1.90 6.84
C VAL A 42 18.54 3.04 6.08
N GLY A 43 17.81 3.79 5.25
CA GLY A 43 18.36 4.90 4.47
C GLY A 43 19.09 5.92 5.34
N ASN A 44 20.24 6.43 4.87
CA ASN A 44 21.08 7.29 5.69
C ASN A 44 20.55 8.74 5.67
N PRO A 45 20.01 9.28 6.78
CA PRO A 45 19.43 10.61 6.81
C PRO A 45 20.43 11.76 6.57
N LYS A 46 21.74 11.46 6.54
CA LYS A 46 22.79 12.43 6.23
C LYS A 46 23.09 12.55 4.72
N GLN A 47 22.59 11.62 3.91
CA GLN A 47 22.73 11.67 2.46
C GLN A 47 21.63 12.55 1.86
N PRO A 48 21.88 13.23 0.72
CA PRO A 48 20.97 14.24 0.18
C PRO A 48 19.58 13.70 -0.12
N ASN A 49 19.46 12.43 -0.53
CA ASN A 49 18.19 11.76 -0.78
C ASN A 49 18.06 10.45 0.02
N ARG A 50 18.75 10.35 1.16
CA ARG A 50 18.71 9.19 2.07
C ARG A 50 19.23 7.88 1.50
N GLU A 51 20.20 8.00 0.59
CA GLU A 51 20.89 6.87 -0.01
C GLU A 51 21.51 5.93 1.05
N ASP A 52 21.60 4.62 0.80
CA ASP A 52 21.13 3.94 -0.42
C ASP A 52 19.68 3.45 -0.28
N MET A 53 19.32 2.81 0.84
CA MET A 53 17.99 2.22 1.04
C MET A 53 16.82 3.20 1.09
N GLY A 54 17.03 4.49 1.38
CA GLY A 54 15.94 5.46 1.53
C GLY A 54 15.33 5.97 0.22
N HIS A 55 15.89 5.60 -0.94
CA HIS A 55 15.42 6.05 -2.25
C HIS A 55 15.52 4.94 -3.30
N PHE A 56 14.50 4.81 -4.16
CA PHE A 56 14.43 3.74 -5.15
C PHE A 56 15.61 3.68 -6.13
N TYR A 57 16.08 4.82 -6.65
CA TYR A 57 17.22 4.85 -7.57
C TYR A 57 18.54 4.31 -6.97
N SER A 58 18.66 4.31 -5.65
CA SER A 58 19.87 3.90 -4.94
C SER A 58 19.71 2.62 -4.14
N SER A 59 18.47 2.17 -3.85
CA SER A 59 18.25 1.10 -2.88
C SER A 59 18.92 -0.21 -3.29
N GLY A 60 18.94 -0.53 -4.58
CA GLY A 60 19.62 -1.73 -5.11
C GLY A 60 21.15 -1.73 -4.92
N ARG A 61 21.77 -0.61 -4.53
CA ARG A 61 23.22 -0.52 -4.25
C ARG A 61 23.59 -1.12 -2.90
N ASP A 62 22.65 -1.15 -1.96
CA ASP A 62 22.83 -1.79 -0.66
C ASP A 62 22.44 -3.27 -0.77
N PRO A 63 23.36 -4.23 -0.51
CA PRO A 63 23.03 -5.66 -0.52
C PRO A 63 21.85 -6.05 0.39
N LEU A 64 21.57 -5.27 1.44
CA LEU A 64 20.42 -5.50 2.32
C LEU A 64 19.08 -5.37 1.59
N PHE A 65 19.02 -4.61 0.48
CA PHE A 65 17.85 -4.50 -0.38
C PHE A 65 17.30 -5.85 -0.79
N TYR A 66 18.16 -6.74 -1.29
CA TYR A 66 17.75 -8.05 -1.78
C TYR A 66 17.26 -8.96 -0.65
N ALA A 67 17.87 -8.89 0.54
CA ALA A 67 17.41 -9.65 1.71
C ALA A 67 16.06 -9.12 2.25
N HIS A 68 15.87 -7.80 2.23
CA HIS A 68 14.59 -7.17 2.56
C HIS A 68 13.49 -7.60 1.58
N HIS A 69 13.74 -7.49 0.27
CA HIS A 69 12.79 -7.92 -0.76
C HIS A 69 12.53 -9.42 -0.79
N ALA A 70 13.51 -10.26 -0.42
CA ALA A 70 13.26 -11.69 -0.21
C ALA A 70 12.25 -11.93 0.92
N ASN A 71 12.30 -11.16 2.02
CA ASN A 71 11.29 -11.30 3.06
C ASN A 71 9.92 -10.70 2.64
N VAL A 72 9.90 -9.67 1.78
CA VAL A 72 8.66 -9.16 1.17
C VAL A 72 8.02 -10.20 0.26
N ASP A 73 8.80 -10.86 -0.58
CA ASP A 73 8.34 -11.99 -1.40
C ASP A 73 7.85 -13.16 -0.51
N ARG A 74 8.58 -13.49 0.56
CA ARG A 74 8.11 -14.45 1.57
C ARG A 74 6.77 -14.08 2.19
N MET A 75 6.50 -12.79 2.40
CA MET A 75 5.20 -12.36 2.94
C MET A 75 4.05 -12.67 1.98
N TRP A 76 4.29 -12.66 0.66
CA TRP A 76 3.30 -13.11 -0.32
C TRP A 76 3.02 -14.61 -0.18
N SER A 77 4.05 -15.45 -0.10
CA SER A 77 3.89 -16.90 0.20
C SER A 77 3.10 -17.14 1.49
N ILE A 78 3.45 -16.43 2.57
CA ILE A 78 2.74 -16.57 3.86
C ILE A 78 1.29 -16.13 3.72
N TRP A 79 1.02 -14.98 3.09
CA TRP A 79 -0.33 -14.45 2.92
C TRP A 79 -1.25 -15.48 2.27
N LYS A 80 -0.79 -16.16 1.21
CA LYS A 80 -1.50 -17.26 0.54
C LYS A 80 -1.85 -18.42 1.49
N THR A 81 -1.10 -18.64 2.58
CA THR A 81 -1.36 -19.69 3.57
C THR A 81 -2.31 -19.30 4.72
N LEU A 82 -2.64 -18.01 4.88
CA LEU A 82 -3.46 -17.53 5.99
C LEU A 82 -4.96 -17.90 5.87
N GLY A 83 -5.37 -18.52 4.74
CA GLY A 83 -6.72 -19.03 4.52
C GLY A 83 -7.76 -17.97 4.16
N GLY A 84 -9.04 -18.32 4.16
CA GLY A 84 -10.13 -17.41 3.79
C GLY A 84 -10.21 -17.15 2.28
N LYS A 85 -10.68 -15.96 1.87
CA LYS A 85 -10.80 -15.56 0.45
C LYS A 85 -9.49 -14.98 -0.12
N ILE A 86 -8.36 -15.39 0.44
CA ILE A 86 -7.03 -14.99 -0.01
C ILE A 86 -6.68 -15.80 -1.26
N ASN A 87 -6.69 -15.14 -2.42
CA ASN A 87 -6.26 -15.71 -3.69
C ASN A 87 -5.53 -14.64 -4.48
N ASP A 88 -4.59 -15.04 -5.32
CA ASP A 88 -3.94 -14.14 -6.27
C ASP A 88 -4.96 -13.55 -7.27
N PRO A 89 -4.67 -12.38 -7.87
CA PRO A 89 -5.51 -11.82 -8.92
C PRO A 89 -5.62 -12.79 -10.11
N THR A 90 -6.85 -13.00 -10.58
CA THR A 90 -7.14 -13.83 -11.77
C THR A 90 -7.36 -12.99 -13.03
N GLU A 91 -7.11 -11.68 -12.94
CA GLU A 91 -7.36 -10.73 -14.01
C GLU A 91 -6.33 -10.90 -15.13
N TYR A 92 -6.81 -10.97 -16.38
CA TYR A 92 -5.97 -11.16 -17.56
C TYR A 92 -4.87 -10.10 -17.65
N ASP A 93 -5.22 -8.83 -17.44
CA ASP A 93 -4.28 -7.70 -17.52
C ASP A 93 -3.12 -7.86 -16.51
N TRP A 94 -3.41 -8.38 -15.31
CA TRP A 94 -2.39 -8.64 -14.30
C TRP A 94 -1.55 -9.86 -14.70
N LEU A 95 -2.17 -10.98 -15.02
CA LEU A 95 -1.48 -12.23 -15.37
C LEU A 95 -0.56 -12.10 -16.61
N GLU A 96 -0.98 -11.32 -17.60
CA GLU A 96 -0.26 -11.15 -18.87
C GLU A 96 0.69 -9.97 -18.89
N SER A 97 0.69 -9.13 -17.84
CA SER A 97 1.72 -8.10 -17.63
C SER A 97 3.10 -8.74 -17.68
N SER A 98 4.02 -8.09 -18.40
CA SER A 98 5.34 -8.63 -18.67
C SER A 98 6.44 -7.64 -18.35
N PHE A 99 7.57 -8.17 -17.90
CA PHE A 99 8.78 -7.42 -17.57
C PHE A 99 9.97 -8.02 -18.32
N LEU A 100 11.05 -7.25 -18.43
CA LEU A 100 12.27 -7.66 -19.11
C LEU A 100 13.42 -7.64 -18.10
N PHE A 101 14.19 -8.73 -18.05
CA PHE A 101 15.32 -8.92 -17.16
C PHE A 101 16.48 -9.56 -17.90
N TYR A 102 17.71 -9.29 -17.45
CA TYR A 102 18.87 -10.08 -17.85
C TYR A 102 18.99 -11.34 -16.97
N ASP A 103 19.19 -12.49 -17.61
CA ASP A 103 19.50 -13.74 -16.91
C ASP A 103 20.99 -13.83 -16.53
N GLU A 104 21.38 -14.91 -15.84
CA GLU A 104 22.76 -15.16 -15.43
C GLU A 104 23.74 -15.34 -16.61
N ASN A 105 23.22 -15.60 -17.80
CA ASN A 105 23.97 -15.76 -19.05
C ASN A 105 24.00 -14.48 -19.89
N LYS A 106 23.47 -13.36 -19.35
CA LYS A 106 23.36 -12.05 -20.01
C LYS A 106 22.41 -12.03 -21.21
N ASN A 107 21.45 -12.94 -21.27
CA ASN A 107 20.37 -12.88 -22.25
C ASN A 107 19.25 -12.00 -21.71
N LEU A 108 18.64 -11.19 -22.59
CA LEU A 108 17.43 -10.45 -22.26
C LEU A 108 16.22 -11.38 -22.35
N VAL A 109 15.51 -11.56 -21.23
CA VAL A 109 14.39 -12.49 -21.09
C VAL A 109 13.13 -11.72 -20.72
N LYS A 110 12.03 -12.01 -21.44
CA LYS A 110 10.70 -11.51 -21.11
C LYS A 110 9.98 -12.48 -20.18
N VAL A 111 9.56 -12.00 -19.02
CA VAL A 111 8.80 -12.77 -18.03
C VAL A 111 7.39 -12.23 -17.89
N LYS A 112 6.44 -13.08 -17.48
CA LYS A 112 5.04 -12.69 -17.21
C LYS A 112 4.68 -13.01 -15.77
N ILE A 113 3.78 -12.21 -15.18
CA ILE A 113 3.33 -12.41 -13.79
C ILE A 113 2.75 -13.81 -13.57
N LYS A 114 1.97 -14.33 -14.52
CA LYS A 114 1.37 -15.67 -14.40
C LYS A 114 2.38 -16.80 -14.19
N ASP A 115 3.64 -16.60 -14.60
CA ASP A 115 4.70 -17.60 -14.49
C ASP A 115 5.44 -17.50 -13.15
N SER A 116 5.20 -16.43 -12.37
CA SER A 116 5.83 -16.19 -11.07
C SER A 116 4.91 -16.37 -9.85
N VAL A 117 3.62 -16.67 -10.04
CA VAL A 117 2.66 -16.84 -8.92
C VAL A 117 2.94 -18.06 -8.04
N ASP A 118 3.64 -19.05 -8.57
CA ASP A 118 4.03 -20.27 -7.86
C ASP A 118 5.56 -20.34 -7.78
N GLU A 119 6.10 -19.96 -6.62
CA GLU A 119 7.54 -19.93 -6.35
C GLU A 119 8.22 -21.29 -6.60
N ARG A 120 7.48 -22.40 -6.46
CA ARG A 120 8.03 -23.75 -6.70
C ARG A 120 8.36 -23.98 -8.17
N LYS A 121 7.61 -23.38 -9.09
CA LYS A 121 7.91 -23.45 -10.53
C LYS A 121 9.15 -22.64 -10.90
N LEU A 122 9.48 -21.64 -10.09
CA LEU A 122 10.73 -20.87 -10.19
C LEU A 122 11.91 -21.58 -9.53
N GLY A 123 11.69 -22.74 -8.89
CA GLY A 123 12.76 -23.57 -8.32
C GLY A 123 13.23 -23.15 -6.93
N TYR A 124 12.47 -22.33 -6.21
CA TYR A 124 12.79 -21.95 -4.83
C TYR A 124 11.60 -22.06 -3.87
N VAL A 125 11.91 -22.16 -2.58
CA VAL A 125 10.96 -22.06 -1.47
C VAL A 125 11.65 -21.40 -0.27
N TYR A 126 10.86 -20.83 0.63
CA TYR A 126 11.35 -20.40 1.93
C TYR A 126 11.41 -21.57 2.92
N GLN A 127 12.29 -21.46 3.90
CA GLN A 127 12.46 -22.49 4.93
C GLN A 127 11.13 -22.77 5.68
N ASP A 128 10.77 -24.05 5.76
CA ASP A 128 9.59 -24.54 6.47
C ASP A 128 9.72 -24.43 8.00
N PHE A 129 8.58 -24.53 8.70
CA PHE A 129 8.48 -24.57 10.16
C PHE A 129 9.07 -23.36 10.91
N VAL A 130 9.15 -22.21 10.25
CA VAL A 130 9.48 -20.95 10.91
C VAL A 130 8.24 -20.45 11.65
N VAL A 131 8.34 -20.31 12.98
CA VAL A 131 7.28 -19.72 13.80
C VAL A 131 7.03 -18.28 13.33
N ILE A 132 5.77 -17.96 13.04
CA ILE A 132 5.33 -16.61 12.63
C ILE A 132 4.71 -15.93 13.85
N PRO A 133 5.47 -15.16 14.66
CA PRO A 133 4.99 -14.66 15.95
C PRO A 133 3.83 -13.66 15.81
N TRP A 134 3.78 -12.93 14.69
CA TRP A 134 2.76 -11.90 14.46
C TRP A 134 1.38 -12.47 14.09
N ILE A 135 1.24 -13.78 13.80
CA ILE A 135 -0.03 -14.37 13.36
C ILE A 135 -1.16 -14.21 14.41
N ASN A 136 -0.79 -14.26 15.69
CA ASN A 136 -1.70 -14.10 16.83
C ASN A 136 -1.56 -12.74 17.52
N SER A 137 -0.85 -11.79 16.91
CA SER A 137 -0.60 -10.46 17.47
C SER A 137 -1.71 -9.46 17.08
N LYS A 138 -2.97 -9.84 17.31
CA LYS A 138 -4.12 -8.95 17.04
C LYS A 138 -4.06 -7.75 18.00
N PRO A 139 -4.21 -6.50 17.49
CA PRO A 139 -4.32 -5.31 18.34
C PRO A 139 -5.47 -5.44 19.34
N LYS A 140 -5.35 -4.74 20.47
CA LYS A 140 -6.40 -4.70 21.50
C LYS A 140 -6.95 -3.28 21.64
N PRO A 141 -8.26 -3.11 21.83
CA PRO A 141 -8.84 -1.78 22.01
C PRO A 141 -8.24 -1.14 23.26
N SER A 142 -8.05 0.18 23.22
CA SER A 142 -7.55 0.91 24.38
C SER A 142 -8.49 0.71 25.59
N ARG A 143 -7.94 0.75 26.81
CA ARG A 143 -8.68 0.45 28.07
C ARG A 143 -9.99 1.24 28.24
N ARG A 144 -10.13 2.39 27.59
CA ARG A 144 -11.28 3.30 27.73
C ARG A 144 -12.55 2.85 26.99
N VAL A 145 -12.45 1.93 26.02
CA VAL A 145 -13.61 1.39 25.28
C VAL A 145 -14.31 0.24 26.04
N GLN A 146 -13.82 -0.14 27.23
CA GLN A 146 -14.34 -1.30 27.97
C GLN A 146 -15.62 -1.01 28.79
N SER A 147 -15.94 0.25 29.13
CA SER A 147 -17.17 0.62 29.85
C SER A 147 -18.24 1.22 28.91
N LYS A 148 -19.40 0.57 28.83
CA LYS A 148 -20.58 1.07 28.08
C LYS A 148 -21.13 2.38 28.67
N ASP A 149 -20.86 2.67 29.94
CA ASP A 149 -21.38 3.82 30.68
C ASP A 149 -20.60 5.13 30.44
N ASP A 150 -19.48 5.09 29.69
CA ASP A 150 -18.61 6.26 29.47
C ASP A 150 -18.70 6.87 28.06
N LYS A 151 -19.49 6.33 27.11
CA LYS A 151 -19.60 6.90 25.74
C LYS A 151 -19.95 8.41 25.74
N ASP A 152 -20.81 8.85 26.66
CA ASP A 152 -21.21 10.26 26.79
C ASP A 152 -20.16 11.14 27.51
N LYS A 153 -19.32 10.56 28.38
CA LYS A 153 -18.19 11.27 29.03
C LYS A 153 -16.95 11.34 28.15
N LEU A 154 -16.75 10.36 27.27
CA LEU A 154 -15.60 10.27 26.35
C LEU A 154 -15.63 11.38 25.29
N LEU A 155 -16.80 11.76 24.78
CA LEU A 155 -16.94 12.90 23.86
C LEU A 155 -16.51 14.24 24.49
N ALA A 156 -16.61 14.38 25.81
CA ALA A 156 -16.24 15.59 26.54
C ALA A 156 -14.75 15.67 26.93
N GLN A 157 -13.99 14.57 26.81
CA GLN A 157 -12.56 14.49 27.19
C GLN A 157 -11.61 14.31 26.00
N ARG A 158 -12.13 14.24 24.77
CA ARG A 158 -11.30 14.17 23.56
C ARG A 158 -10.35 15.39 23.51
N PRO A 159 -9.07 15.21 23.14
CA PRO A 159 -8.19 16.32 22.88
C PRO A 159 -8.84 17.21 21.83
N LEU A 160 -8.73 18.53 22.02
CA LEU A 160 -9.33 19.51 21.12
C LEU A 160 -8.60 19.45 19.77
N ARG A 161 -9.08 18.60 18.87
CA ARG A 161 -8.60 18.51 17.49
C ARG A 161 -9.45 19.37 16.59
N LYS A 162 -8.83 19.87 15.53
CA LYS A 162 -9.55 20.60 14.48
C LYS A 162 -10.50 19.61 13.79
N PHE A 163 -11.79 19.88 13.93
CA PHE A 163 -12.80 19.12 13.23
C PHE A 163 -13.00 19.70 11.83
N VAL A 164 -12.95 18.85 10.81
CA VAL A 164 -13.08 19.25 9.41
C VAL A 164 -14.27 18.56 8.76
N ASP A 165 -15.04 19.34 8.00
CA ASP A 165 -16.24 18.91 7.28
C ASP A 165 -16.14 19.15 5.76
N LYS A 166 -15.06 19.81 5.30
CA LYS A 166 -14.82 20.17 3.90
C LYS A 166 -13.44 19.74 3.45
N PHE A 167 -13.38 19.13 2.27
CA PHE A 167 -12.16 18.74 1.56
C PHE A 167 -12.04 19.51 0.24
N PRO A 168 -10.83 19.83 -0.26
CA PRO A 168 -9.53 19.39 0.25
C PRO A 168 -9.08 20.08 1.54
N ILE A 169 -8.20 19.40 2.30
CA ILE A 169 -7.49 20.00 3.44
C ILE A 169 -5.97 19.90 3.25
N VAL A 170 -5.25 20.84 3.82
CA VAL A 170 -3.81 20.71 4.06
C VAL A 170 -3.62 20.03 5.41
N LEU A 171 -2.85 18.94 5.46
CA LEU A 171 -2.64 18.16 6.68
C LEU A 171 -1.38 18.63 7.44
N ASP A 172 -1.45 19.81 8.03
CA ASP A 172 -0.37 20.43 8.83
C ASP A 172 -0.39 20.03 10.32
N SER A 173 -1.51 19.51 10.79
CA SER A 173 -1.80 19.20 12.18
C SER A 173 -2.80 18.05 12.29
N GLY A 174 -2.97 17.51 13.50
CA GLY A 174 -3.95 16.46 13.74
C GLY A 174 -5.39 16.93 13.52
N VAL A 175 -6.10 16.30 12.58
CA VAL A 175 -7.49 16.64 12.25
C VAL A 175 -8.40 15.44 12.46
N SER A 176 -9.66 15.70 12.77
CA SER A 176 -10.69 14.67 12.86
C SER A 176 -11.87 15.01 11.97
N THR A 177 -12.51 13.99 11.42
CA THR A 177 -13.71 14.14 10.58
C THR A 177 -14.69 12.99 10.82
N ILE A 178 -15.98 13.22 10.61
CA ILE A 178 -17.02 12.19 10.72
C ILE A 178 -17.22 11.58 9.34
N VAL A 179 -17.02 10.28 9.25
CA VAL A 179 -17.23 9.49 8.03
C VAL A 179 -18.50 8.65 8.20
N LYS A 180 -19.48 8.87 7.34
CA LYS A 180 -20.71 8.07 7.32
C LYS A 180 -20.43 6.68 6.76
N ARG A 181 -20.98 5.67 7.43
CA ARG A 181 -20.88 4.28 6.98
C ARG A 181 -21.99 3.96 5.99
N ARG A 182 -21.70 3.08 5.03
CA ARG A 182 -22.69 2.67 4.02
C ARG A 182 -23.73 1.69 4.54
N LYS A 183 -23.29 0.74 5.38
CA LYS A 183 -24.12 -0.30 5.98
C LYS A 183 -23.67 -0.48 7.43
N LYS A 184 -24.62 -0.66 8.34
CA LYS A 184 -24.38 -1.03 9.75
C LYS A 184 -24.90 -2.44 10.02
N SER A 185 -24.47 -3.03 11.13
CA SER A 185 -24.95 -4.32 11.64
C SER A 185 -24.88 -5.44 10.61
N ARG A 186 -23.74 -5.55 9.91
CA ARG A 186 -23.56 -6.54 8.83
C ARG A 186 -23.52 -7.95 9.42
N SER A 187 -24.20 -8.90 8.79
CA SER A 187 -24.10 -10.32 9.17
C SER A 187 -22.68 -10.86 8.92
N LEU A 188 -22.30 -11.93 9.64
CA LEU A 188 -21.00 -12.59 9.45
C LEU A 188 -20.73 -12.94 7.98
N LYS A 189 -21.74 -13.49 7.29
CA LYS A 189 -21.63 -13.81 5.87
C LYS A 189 -21.35 -12.58 5.00
N GLN A 190 -22.00 -11.44 5.28
CA GLN A 190 -21.74 -10.20 4.54
C GLN A 190 -20.33 -9.66 4.79
N LYS A 191 -19.78 -9.86 6.00
CA LYS A 191 -18.42 -9.45 6.36
C LYS A 191 -17.35 -10.35 5.74
N GLU A 192 -17.61 -11.64 5.65
CA GLU A 192 -16.78 -12.60 4.91
C GLU A 192 -16.85 -12.39 3.40
N ASP A 193 -18.01 -11.96 2.89
CA ASP A 193 -18.24 -11.70 1.48
C ASP A 193 -17.70 -10.35 1.02
N GLU A 194 -17.83 -9.30 1.84
CA GLU A 194 -17.50 -7.92 1.49
C GLU A 194 -16.70 -7.28 2.63
N GLU A 195 -15.45 -6.90 2.36
CA GLU A 195 -14.69 -6.09 3.31
C GLU A 195 -15.20 -4.64 3.27
N GLU A 196 -15.45 -4.05 4.45
CA GLU A 196 -15.70 -2.62 4.57
C GLU A 196 -14.36 -1.91 4.67
N ILE A 197 -14.10 -0.99 3.74
CA ILE A 197 -12.82 -0.29 3.67
C ILE A 197 -12.99 1.21 3.90
N LEU A 198 -12.00 1.82 4.54
CA LEU A 198 -11.77 3.25 4.53
C LEU A 198 -10.91 3.60 3.32
N LEU A 199 -11.45 4.36 2.38
CA LEU A 199 -10.69 4.96 1.29
C LEU A 199 -10.36 6.42 1.65
N ILE A 200 -9.08 6.72 1.66
CA ILE A 200 -8.55 8.08 1.69
C ILE A 200 -8.00 8.39 0.31
N ASP A 201 -8.70 9.20 -0.47
CA ASP A 201 -8.38 9.49 -1.86
C ASP A 201 -7.77 10.88 -2.05
N GLY A 202 -7.05 11.05 -3.17
CA GLY A 202 -6.48 12.31 -3.60
C GLY A 202 -5.38 12.83 -2.68
N ILE A 203 -4.59 11.94 -2.07
CA ILE A 203 -3.41 12.33 -1.29
C ILE A 203 -2.39 12.93 -2.25
N GLU A 204 -2.18 14.24 -2.16
CA GLU A 204 -1.39 15.05 -3.07
C GLU A 204 -0.17 15.65 -2.36
N PHE A 205 1.03 15.33 -2.82
CA PHE A 205 2.30 15.84 -2.26
C PHE A 205 3.37 15.98 -3.35
N ASP A 206 4.42 16.76 -3.05
CA ASP A 206 5.58 16.88 -3.93
C ASP A 206 6.40 15.57 -3.91
N ASP A 207 6.85 15.09 -5.08
CA ASP A 207 7.61 13.83 -5.23
C ASP A 207 9.00 13.82 -4.56
N ASN A 208 9.47 14.99 -4.12
CA ASN A 208 10.76 15.20 -3.47
C ASN A 208 10.67 15.27 -1.93
N ILE A 209 9.49 15.05 -1.36
CA ILE A 209 9.31 14.96 0.10
C ILE A 209 8.85 13.56 0.49
N GLU A 210 9.34 13.11 1.64
CA GLU A 210 8.76 11.95 2.30
C GLU A 210 7.51 12.38 3.06
N VAL A 211 6.43 11.61 2.92
CA VAL A 211 5.16 11.88 3.60
C VAL A 211 4.78 10.69 4.45
N LYS A 212 4.43 10.96 5.71
CA LYS A 212 3.78 9.99 6.58
C LYS A 212 2.70 10.64 7.43
N PHE A 213 1.55 9.98 7.48
CA PHE A 213 0.52 10.25 8.47
C PHE A 213 -0.10 8.95 8.96
N ASP A 214 -0.50 8.96 10.22
CA ASP A 214 -1.19 7.84 10.85
C ASP A 214 -2.70 8.07 10.82
N VAL A 215 -3.46 6.99 10.73
CA VAL A 215 -4.93 7.00 10.66
C VAL A 215 -5.48 6.25 11.86
N PHE A 216 -6.32 6.94 12.62
CA PHE A 216 -7.04 6.38 13.75
C PHE A 216 -8.55 6.42 13.52
N VAL A 217 -9.25 5.45 14.10
CA VAL A 217 -10.72 5.34 14.03
C VAL A 217 -11.29 5.26 15.43
N ASN A 218 -12.25 6.13 15.72
CA ASN A 218 -12.94 6.26 17.01
C ASN A 218 -11.96 6.36 18.20
N ASP A 219 -10.88 7.11 18.00
CA ASP A 219 -9.83 7.25 18.99
C ASP A 219 -10.19 8.26 20.08
N ASP A 220 -9.58 8.06 21.26
CA ASP A 220 -9.73 8.97 22.39
C ASP A 220 -8.59 9.99 22.46
N ASP A 221 -7.35 9.57 22.22
CA ASP A 221 -6.15 10.42 22.18
C ASP A 221 -4.99 9.68 21.47
N ASP A 222 -4.48 10.27 20.40
CA ASP A 222 -3.39 9.75 19.55
C ASP A 222 -2.03 9.79 20.25
N LYS A 223 -1.94 10.48 21.39
CA LYS A 223 -0.75 10.47 22.26
C LYS A 223 -0.70 9.25 23.16
N VAL A 224 -1.83 8.59 23.38
CA VAL A 224 -1.96 7.40 24.23
C VAL A 224 -2.16 6.15 23.39
N ILE A 225 -2.75 6.29 22.21
CA ILE A 225 -3.05 5.20 21.29
C ILE A 225 -1.89 5.01 20.32
N GLY A 226 -1.34 3.80 20.30
CA GLY A 226 -0.24 3.39 19.43
C GLY A 226 -0.63 2.30 18.42
N PRO A 227 0.34 1.82 17.61
CA PRO A 227 0.13 0.76 16.62
C PRO A 227 -0.30 -0.60 17.21
N GLU A 228 -0.19 -0.78 18.52
CA GLU A 228 -0.67 -1.95 19.27
C GLU A 228 -2.16 -1.90 19.59
N ASN A 229 -2.81 -0.74 19.40
CA ASN A 229 -4.21 -0.53 19.72
C ASN A 229 -5.12 -0.70 18.50
N THR A 230 -6.33 -1.20 18.72
CA THR A 230 -7.33 -1.40 17.66
C THR A 230 -7.71 -0.11 16.95
N GLU A 231 -7.75 1.01 17.66
CA GLU A 231 -8.06 2.33 17.12
C GLU A 231 -7.06 2.77 16.04
N PHE A 232 -5.84 2.24 16.03
CA PHE A 232 -4.85 2.48 14.97
C PHE A 232 -5.19 1.65 13.73
N ALA A 233 -5.80 2.28 12.74
CA ALA A 233 -6.23 1.61 11.51
C ALA A 233 -5.06 1.35 10.55
N GLY A 234 -4.07 2.25 10.52
CA GLY A 234 -2.87 2.09 9.72
C GLY A 234 -2.14 3.41 9.47
N THR A 235 -1.23 3.38 8.51
CA THR A 235 -0.34 4.51 8.19
C THR A 235 -0.17 4.62 6.68
N PHE A 236 -0.08 5.85 6.20
CA PHE A 236 0.37 6.15 4.84
C PHE A 236 1.85 6.50 4.89
N VAL A 237 2.62 5.97 3.94
CA VAL A 237 4.07 6.20 3.86
C VAL A 237 4.45 6.23 2.39
N SER A 238 5.05 7.33 1.96
CA SER A 238 5.67 7.43 0.65
C SER A 238 7.17 7.66 0.77
N LEU A 239 7.93 6.94 -0.05
CA LEU A 239 9.37 7.14 -0.23
C LEU A 239 9.64 8.30 -1.20
N LEU A 240 10.88 8.76 -1.27
CA LEU A 240 11.30 9.73 -2.26
C LEU A 240 11.28 9.10 -3.67
N HIS A 241 10.66 9.79 -4.63
CA HIS A 241 10.52 9.35 -6.02
C HIS A 241 11.17 10.35 -7.00
N ALA A 242 12.03 11.25 -6.52
CA ALA A 242 12.57 12.32 -7.34
C ALA A 242 13.47 11.76 -8.47
N HIS A 243 12.96 11.80 -9.70
CA HIS A 243 13.75 11.51 -10.90
C HIS A 243 14.43 12.79 -11.38
N ASN A 244 15.64 13.06 -10.90
CA ASN A 244 16.48 14.15 -11.42
C ASN A 244 17.06 13.80 -12.79
N HIS A 245 16.22 13.73 -13.83
CA HIS A 245 16.70 13.68 -15.21
C HIS A 245 16.65 15.08 -15.85
N GLY A 246 17.83 15.64 -16.07
CA GLY A 246 18.05 16.77 -16.97
C GLY A 246 17.82 18.17 -16.38
N ASN A 247 18.53 19.16 -16.94
CA ASN A 247 18.63 20.56 -16.54
C ASN A 247 17.33 21.40 -16.63
N ASN A 248 16.14 20.80 -16.46
CA ASN A 248 14.85 21.52 -16.50
C ASN A 248 14.25 21.66 -15.09
N LYS A 249 14.79 22.58 -14.30
CA LYS A 249 14.35 23.01 -12.96
C LYS A 249 12.93 23.65 -12.89
N LYS A 250 11.92 23.22 -13.66
CA LYS A 250 10.69 24.02 -13.81
C LYS A 250 9.32 23.38 -13.59
N LYS A 251 9.18 22.11 -13.21
CA LYS A 251 7.89 21.64 -12.65
C LYS A 251 8.11 20.64 -11.51
N LYS A 252 7.74 21.05 -10.29
CA LYS A 252 7.48 20.13 -9.18
C LYS A 252 6.43 19.13 -9.64
N LYS A 253 6.75 17.84 -9.69
CA LYS A 253 5.78 16.82 -10.07
C LYS A 253 5.02 16.46 -8.80
N LYS A 254 3.72 16.68 -8.81
CA LYS A 254 2.84 16.31 -7.71
C LYS A 254 2.41 14.87 -7.88
N ILE A 255 2.62 14.06 -6.86
CA ILE A 255 2.08 12.71 -6.77
C ILE A 255 0.65 12.83 -6.25
N VAL A 256 -0.28 12.12 -6.88
CA VAL A 256 -1.66 11.99 -6.41
C VAL A 256 -1.96 10.51 -6.25
N THR A 257 -2.18 10.05 -5.03
CA THR A 257 -2.40 8.63 -4.70
C THR A 257 -3.52 8.47 -3.66
N CYS A 258 -3.75 7.25 -3.18
CA CYS A 258 -4.76 6.93 -2.19
C CYS A 258 -4.28 5.88 -1.18
N LEU A 259 -5.00 5.78 -0.06
CA LEU A 259 -4.79 4.79 0.99
C LEU A 259 -6.08 4.00 1.21
N THR A 260 -5.97 2.69 1.23
CA THR A 260 -7.04 1.78 1.64
C THR A 260 -6.72 1.11 2.97
N LEU A 261 -7.70 1.05 3.87
CA LEU A 261 -7.61 0.39 5.16
C LEU A 261 -8.86 -0.46 5.40
N GLY A 262 -8.68 -1.72 5.81
CA GLY A 262 -9.77 -2.62 6.18
C GLY A 262 -10.35 -2.20 7.53
N LEU A 263 -11.68 -2.13 7.61
CA LEU A 263 -12.41 -1.68 8.79
C LEU A 263 -13.16 -2.80 9.50
N THR A 264 -13.43 -3.93 8.85
CA THR A 264 -14.35 -4.92 9.42
C THR A 264 -13.89 -5.43 10.78
N ASP A 265 -12.62 -5.85 10.92
CA ASP A 265 -12.09 -6.35 12.19
C ASP A 265 -12.04 -5.25 13.26
N LEU A 266 -11.67 -4.04 12.82
CA LEU A 266 -11.53 -2.86 13.67
C LEU A 266 -12.88 -2.46 14.27
N LEU A 267 -13.94 -2.40 13.46
CA LEU A 267 -15.28 -2.02 13.89
C LEU A 267 -15.89 -3.04 14.86
N GLU A 268 -15.59 -4.33 14.66
CA GLU A 268 -16.01 -5.39 15.59
C GLU A 268 -15.31 -5.24 16.95
N ASP A 269 -14.00 -5.07 16.95
CA ASP A 269 -13.21 -4.95 18.17
C ASP A 269 -13.55 -3.66 18.95
N LEU A 270 -13.88 -2.56 18.25
CA LEU A 270 -14.33 -1.31 18.87
C LEU A 270 -15.83 -1.30 19.23
N LYS A 271 -16.57 -2.38 18.93
CA LYS A 271 -18.03 -2.45 19.12
C LYS A 271 -18.77 -1.28 18.46
N ALA A 272 -18.32 -0.91 17.27
CA ALA A 272 -18.84 0.21 16.48
C ALA A 272 -19.64 -0.25 15.24
N ASP A 273 -19.94 -1.55 15.11
CA ASP A 273 -20.61 -2.09 13.93
C ASP A 273 -22.06 -1.61 13.77
N ASP A 274 -22.71 -1.16 14.84
CA ASP A 274 -24.07 -0.60 14.81
C ASP A 274 -24.10 0.93 14.63
N ASP A 275 -22.94 1.60 14.68
CA ASP A 275 -22.86 3.06 14.60
C ASP A 275 -23.06 3.54 13.14
N ASP A 276 -23.84 4.62 12.94
CA ASP A 276 -24.12 5.18 11.61
C ASP A 276 -22.89 5.89 10.97
N SER A 277 -21.96 6.29 11.82
CA SER A 277 -20.76 7.01 11.41
C SER A 277 -19.61 6.74 12.37
N ILE A 278 -18.40 6.90 11.87
CA ILE A 278 -17.16 6.81 12.66
C ILE A 278 -16.43 8.15 12.64
N VAL A 279 -15.63 8.39 13.66
CA VAL A 279 -14.68 9.50 13.66
C VAL A 279 -13.35 8.99 13.14
N VAL A 280 -12.87 9.57 12.06
CA VAL A 280 -11.54 9.30 11.51
C VAL A 280 -10.63 10.45 11.91
N THR A 281 -9.48 10.11 12.48
CA THR A 281 -8.44 11.06 12.86
C THR A 281 -7.21 10.82 12.01
N LEU A 282 -6.63 11.90 11.47
CA LEU A 282 -5.41 11.88 10.68
C LEU A 282 -4.33 12.67 11.42
N ILE A 283 -3.20 12.03 11.67
CA ILE A 283 -2.09 12.62 12.40
C ILE A 283 -0.86 12.68 11.51
N PRO A 284 -0.47 13.86 10.99
CA PRO A 284 0.78 13.99 10.24
C PRO A 284 1.97 13.68 11.17
N ARG A 285 2.94 12.92 10.65
CA ARG A 285 4.17 12.55 11.37
C ARG A 285 5.39 13.24 10.78
N TYR A 286 5.48 13.26 9.46
CA TYR A 286 6.47 14.00 8.69
C TYR A 286 5.98 14.19 7.25
N GLY A 287 6.68 15.05 6.52
CA GLY A 287 6.18 15.69 5.31
C GLY A 287 5.94 17.15 5.66
N ASP A 288 6.70 18.04 5.02
CA ASP A 288 6.48 19.48 5.17
C ASP A 288 5.00 19.74 4.91
N GLY A 289 4.37 20.60 5.72
CA GLY A 289 2.91 20.80 5.82
C GLY A 289 2.20 21.34 4.56
N ASP A 290 2.69 20.98 3.38
CA ASP A 290 2.27 21.36 2.02
C ASP A 290 1.70 20.15 1.25
N PHE A 291 1.22 19.10 1.93
CA PHE A 291 0.45 18.05 1.25
C PHE A 291 -1.05 18.21 1.46
N CYS A 292 -1.78 18.11 0.35
CA CYS A 292 -3.23 18.28 0.28
C CYS A 292 -3.91 16.92 0.22
N MET A 293 -5.02 16.76 0.92
CA MET A 293 -5.89 15.62 0.77
C MET A 293 -7.10 16.06 -0.05
N CYS A 294 -7.10 15.69 -1.33
CA CYS A 294 -8.02 16.13 -2.35
C CYS A 294 -9.10 15.08 -2.66
N ARG A 295 -10.00 14.79 -1.71
CA ARG A 295 -11.44 14.46 -1.90
C ARG A 295 -12.05 13.84 -0.63
N GLU A 296 -13.38 13.78 -0.61
CA GLU A 296 -14.18 13.26 0.51
C GLU A 296 -13.79 11.83 0.90
N PHE A 297 -13.94 11.50 2.19
CA PHE A 297 -13.75 10.15 2.73
C PHE A 297 -14.97 9.31 2.37
N TYR A 298 -14.73 8.17 1.72
CA TYR A 298 -15.78 7.21 1.46
C TYR A 298 -15.47 5.91 2.20
N SER A 299 -16.45 5.46 3.00
CA SER A 299 -16.58 4.03 3.27
C SER A 299 -16.99 3.38 1.96
N LEU A 300 -16.10 2.58 1.37
CA LEU A 300 -16.41 1.78 0.18
C LEU A 300 -16.59 0.33 0.61
N ILE A 301 -17.55 -0.33 -0.03
CA ILE A 301 -17.75 -1.77 0.09
C ILE A 301 -17.47 -2.31 -1.31
N TRP A 302 -16.41 -3.11 -1.44
CA TRP A 302 -16.11 -3.77 -2.71
C TRP A 302 -16.94 -5.04 -2.83
N PHE A 303 -17.72 -5.12 -3.90
CA PHE A 303 -18.53 -6.30 -4.20
C PHE A 303 -17.64 -7.43 -4.73
N TYR A 304 -17.49 -8.50 -3.96
CA TYR A 304 -16.93 -9.76 -4.44
C TYR A 304 -18.02 -10.61 -5.06
N ARG A 305 -18.40 -10.29 -6.30
CA ARG A 305 -19.02 -11.26 -7.19
C ARG A 305 -18.63 -10.94 -8.62
N THR A 306 -18.08 -11.93 -9.29
CA THR A 306 -18.07 -12.03 -10.75
C THR A 306 -19.45 -11.66 -11.28
N GLU A 307 -19.56 -10.55 -11.99
CA GLU A 307 -20.25 -10.38 -13.29
C GLU A 307 -20.68 -8.92 -13.56
N ILE A 308 -20.27 -8.46 -14.76
CA ILE A 308 -21.07 -7.70 -15.73
C ILE A 308 -21.84 -6.49 -15.17
N PHE A 309 -21.23 -5.30 -15.28
CA PHE A 309 -22.01 -4.08 -15.43
C PHE A 309 -22.22 -3.79 -16.92
N PHE A 310 -23.48 -3.81 -17.34
CA PHE A 310 -23.93 -3.31 -18.63
C PHE A 310 -23.50 -1.84 -18.80
N ASN A 311 -22.71 -1.57 -19.84
CA ASN A 311 -22.47 -0.22 -20.35
C ASN A 311 -23.80 0.39 -20.80
N PHE A 312 -24.41 1.22 -19.97
CA PHE A 312 -25.35 2.23 -20.43
C PHE A 312 -24.59 3.54 -20.59
N PHE A 313 -23.87 3.69 -21.69
CA PHE A 313 -23.83 4.90 -22.53
C PHE A 313 -23.18 4.53 -23.87
N LYS A 314 -23.86 4.86 -24.96
CA LYS A 314 -23.48 4.56 -26.34
C LYS A 314 -22.09 5.13 -26.67
N HIS A 315 -21.27 4.30 -27.31
CA HIS A 315 -20.10 4.72 -28.10
C HIS A 315 -20.46 5.82 -29.11
N PRO A 316 -19.50 6.71 -29.41
CA PRO A 316 -19.24 7.13 -30.77
C PRO A 316 -17.98 6.42 -31.29
N GLU A 317 -18.22 5.67 -32.37
CA GLU A 317 -17.35 5.31 -33.49
C GLU A 317 -15.83 5.18 -33.28
N VAL A 318 -15.40 3.93 -33.43
CA VAL A 318 -14.02 3.50 -33.72
C VAL A 318 -13.57 4.10 -35.05
N LEU A 319 -12.61 5.03 -35.00
CA LEU A 319 -11.72 5.29 -36.13
C LEU A 319 -10.61 4.24 -36.12
N LYS A 320 -10.66 3.32 -37.09
CA LYS A 320 -9.54 2.47 -37.47
C LYS A 320 -8.47 3.32 -38.17
N CYS A 321 -7.28 3.38 -37.60
CA CYS A 321 -5.96 3.54 -38.22
C CYS A 321 -4.97 3.72 -37.06
N SER A 322 -3.75 3.22 -37.06
CA SER A 322 -2.88 2.59 -38.05
C SER A 322 -1.85 1.81 -37.22
N LYS A 323 -1.15 0.89 -37.86
CA LYS A 323 0.06 0.23 -37.33
C LYS A 323 1.07 1.28 -36.85
N ASP A 324 1.95 0.80 -35.97
CA ASP A 324 3.17 1.44 -35.43
C ASP A 324 2.95 2.08 -34.05
N ILE A 325 3.06 1.23 -33.02
CA ILE A 325 3.38 1.66 -31.66
C ILE A 325 4.91 1.80 -31.64
N ASP A 326 5.40 3.03 -31.48
CA ASP A 326 6.82 3.37 -31.38
C ASP A 326 7.50 2.50 -30.31
N GLU A 327 8.59 1.83 -30.71
CA GLU A 327 9.48 1.06 -29.83
C GLU A 327 10.07 1.94 -28.69
N ASP A 328 10.11 3.26 -28.88
CA ASP A 328 10.71 4.24 -27.97
C ASP A 328 9.97 4.37 -26.61
N VAL A 329 8.64 4.20 -26.56
CA VAL A 329 7.87 4.32 -25.29
C VAL A 329 8.07 3.10 -24.39
N ASN A 330 8.36 1.95 -25.01
CA ASN A 330 8.66 0.72 -24.29
C ASN A 330 10.10 0.75 -23.74
N GLU A 331 11.01 1.39 -24.47
CA GLU A 331 12.38 1.65 -24.02
C GLU A 331 12.42 2.58 -22.79
N GLU A 332 11.55 3.59 -22.72
CA GLU A 332 11.52 4.56 -21.60
C GLU A 332 11.01 3.95 -20.27
N LEU A 333 10.00 3.07 -20.32
CA LEU A 333 9.51 2.33 -19.15
C LEU A 333 10.46 1.20 -18.71
N GLN A 334 11.17 0.61 -19.67
CA GLN A 334 12.17 -0.41 -19.39
C GLN A 334 13.47 0.21 -18.87
N TYR A 335 13.85 1.40 -19.32
CA TYR A 335 14.96 2.18 -18.75
C TYR A 335 14.68 2.57 -17.30
N GLN A 336 13.43 2.85 -16.95
CA GLN A 336 13.02 3.09 -15.55
C GLN A 336 13.27 1.86 -14.65
N PHE A 337 12.98 0.66 -15.16
CA PHE A 337 13.21 -0.61 -14.44
C PHE A 337 14.69 -1.02 -14.46
N GLU A 338 15.37 -0.86 -15.59
CA GLU A 338 16.79 -1.17 -15.74
C GLU A 338 17.66 -0.16 -14.99
N TYR A 339 17.27 1.09 -14.78
CA TYR A 339 18.08 2.04 -14.01
C TYR A 339 17.88 1.90 -12.49
N ASP A 340 16.67 1.54 -12.05
CA ASP A 340 16.38 1.23 -10.64
C ASP A 340 16.93 -0.15 -10.21
N TYR A 341 17.18 -1.07 -11.17
CA TYR A 341 17.65 -2.45 -10.88
C TYR A 341 18.96 -2.87 -11.58
N ALA A 342 19.57 -2.07 -12.46
CA ALA A 342 20.88 -2.37 -13.05
C ALA A 342 21.98 -1.51 -12.43
N ILE A 343 22.84 -2.16 -11.65
CA ILE A 343 24.27 -1.89 -11.73
C ILE A 343 24.93 -3.25 -11.98
N GLY A 344 25.42 -3.47 -13.21
CA GLY A 344 26.31 -4.60 -13.50
C GLY A 344 27.71 -4.39 -12.93
N PRO A 345 28.65 -5.31 -13.21
CA PRO A 345 28.69 -6.69 -12.76
C PRO A 345 29.38 -6.75 -11.38
N VAL A 346 28.64 -6.94 -10.29
CA VAL A 346 29.22 -7.40 -9.03
C VAL A 346 28.41 -8.59 -8.56
N GLY A 347 29.11 -9.70 -8.41
CA GLY A 347 28.62 -11.07 -8.23
C GLY A 347 27.24 -11.17 -7.59
N ILE A 348 26.32 -11.77 -8.35
CA ILE A 348 25.22 -12.58 -7.82
C ILE A 348 25.80 -13.37 -6.65
N ALA A 349 25.29 -13.10 -5.44
CA ALA A 349 25.51 -13.96 -4.30
C ALA A 349 24.80 -15.28 -4.59
N SER A 350 25.48 -16.13 -5.36
CA SER A 350 25.30 -17.57 -5.31
C SER A 350 25.34 -17.96 -3.84
N SER A 351 24.40 -18.80 -3.44
CA SER A 351 24.47 -19.68 -2.29
C SER A 351 25.90 -20.06 -1.88
N TYR A 352 26.51 -19.27 -0.99
CA TYR A 352 27.66 -19.74 -0.23
C TYR A 352 27.11 -20.66 0.85
N SER A 353 27.09 -21.94 0.51
CA SER A 353 27.19 -23.04 1.48
C SER A 353 28.32 -22.73 2.45
N TRP A 354 27.98 -22.28 3.65
CA TRP A 354 28.89 -22.33 4.79
C TRP A 354 28.91 -23.77 5.30
N CYS A 355 29.60 -24.63 4.55
CA CYS A 355 30.07 -25.91 5.05
C CYS A 355 31.39 -25.66 5.79
N THR A 356 31.33 -25.23 7.04
CA THR A 356 32.49 -25.33 7.94
C THR A 356 32.53 -26.74 8.49
N ARG A 357 33.53 -27.52 8.04
CA ARG A 357 34.00 -28.72 8.70
C ARG A 357 34.26 -28.43 10.19
N LEU A 358 33.68 -29.25 11.05
CA LEU A 358 34.38 -29.85 12.19
C LEU A 358 34.27 -31.36 12.06
#